data_AF-A0A098TNI1-F1
#
_entry.id   AF-A0A098TNI1-F1
#
_cell.length_a   1.000
_cell.length_b   1.000
_cell.length_c   1.000
_cell.angle_alpha   90.00
_cell.angle_beta   90.00
_cell.angle_gamma   90.00
#
_symmetry.space_group_name_H-M   'P 1'
#
loop_
_entity.id
_entity.type
_entity.pdbx_description
1 polymer ?
#
loop_
_entity_poly.entity_id
_entity_poly.type
_entity_poly.pdbx_seq_one_letter_code
_entity_poly.pdbx_strand_id
1 'polypeptide(L)' 'MASFSPSSSPPCPEDLKVWQQLQQAITTSSGFQRWQLECSLHQTLQGMSLEHRVRRYLRETLETLSY' A
#
# COMPACT_ATOMS: atom_id res chain seq x y z
N MET A 1 -23.04 10.90 22.04
CA MET A 1 -22.32 9.78 21.44
C MET A 1 -22.31 9.99 19.93
N ALA A 2 -21.22 10.50 19.36
CA ALA A 2 -21.15 10.78 17.92
C ALA A 2 -20.64 9.53 17.19
N SER A 3 -21.53 8.89 16.46
CA SER A 3 -21.24 7.79 15.56
C SER A 3 -20.39 8.32 14.40
N PHE A 4 -19.14 7.87 14.30
CA PHE A 4 -18.34 8.04 13.09
C PHE A 4 -18.94 7.15 12.00
N SER A 5 -19.88 7.70 11.23
CA SER A 5 -20.22 7.14 9.94
C SER A 5 -19.02 7.37 9.02
N PRO A 6 -18.38 6.34 8.45
CA PRO A 6 -17.43 6.55 7.37
C PRO A 6 -18.26 7.07 6.20
N SER A 7 -18.32 8.40 6.03
CA SER A 7 -18.79 9.01 4.80
C SER A 7 -17.91 8.44 3.69
N SER A 8 -18.47 7.46 2.97
CA SER A 8 -17.96 6.98 1.70
C SER A 8 -18.18 8.07 0.67
N SER A 9 -17.60 9.25 0.89
CA SER A 9 -17.42 10.24 -0.16
C SER A 9 -16.55 9.57 -1.22
N PRO A 10 -16.91 9.66 -2.52
CA PRO A 10 -16.04 9.16 -3.56
C PRO A 10 -14.67 9.81 -3.39
N PRO A 11 -13.56 9.04 -3.47
CA PRO A 11 -12.23 9.61 -3.31
C PRO A 11 -12.11 10.78 -4.27
N CYS A 12 -11.85 11.97 -3.72
CA CYS A 12 -11.70 13.16 -4.53
C CYS A 12 -10.58 12.90 -5.55
N PRO A 13 -10.65 13.46 -6.77
CA PRO A 13 -9.62 13.25 -7.79
C PRO A 13 -8.21 13.64 -7.32
N GLU A 14 -8.10 14.56 -6.36
CA GLU A 14 -6.84 14.88 -5.68
C GLU A 14 -6.32 13.75 -4.79
N ASP A 15 -7.20 13.06 -4.06
CA ASP A 15 -6.83 11.92 -3.20
C ASP A 15 -6.30 10.74 -4.04
N LEU A 16 -6.94 10.47 -5.18
CA LEU A 16 -6.44 9.51 -6.16
C LEU A 16 -5.07 9.88 -6.70
N LYS A 17 -4.82 11.16 -6.96
CA LYS A 17 -3.52 11.65 -7.44
C LYS A 17 -2.44 11.50 -6.37
N VAL A 18 -2.76 11.82 -5.12
CA VAL A 18 -1.86 11.61 -3.97
C VAL A 18 -1.54 10.12 -3.81
N TRP A 19 -2.55 9.25 -3.91
CA TRP A 19 -2.36 7.81 -3.85
C TRP A 19 -1.44 7.29 -4.95
N GLN A 20 -1.62 7.73 -6.19
CA GLN A 20 -0.73 7.34 -7.29
C GLN A 20 0.71 7.81 -7.10
N GLN A 21 0.91 9.05 -6.64
CA GLN A 21 2.25 9.57 -6.33
C GLN A 21 2.91 8.78 -5.19
N LEU A 22 2.14 8.42 -4.17
CA LEU A 22 2.62 7.58 -3.06
C LEU A 22 3.01 6.18 -3.54
N GLN A 23 2.16 5.53 -4.33
CA GLN A 23 2.48 4.24 -4.95
C GLN A 23 3.78 4.33 -5.74
N GLN A 24 3.94 5.38 -6.55
CA GLN A 24 5.14 5.58 -7.33
C GLN A 24 6.38 5.73 -6.45
N ALA A 25 6.34 6.58 -5.43
CA ALA A 25 7.44 6.79 -4.48
C ALA A 25 7.80 5.50 -3.70
N ILE A 26 6.80 4.70 -3.33
CA ILE A 26 7.03 3.41 -2.66
C ILE A 26 7.67 2.42 -3.64
N THR A 27 7.14 2.30 -4.86
CA THR A 27 7.65 1.33 -5.85
C THR A 27 9.08 1.64 -6.32
N THR A 28 9.49 2.91 -6.28
CA THR A 28 10.88 3.32 -6.55
C THR A 28 11.78 3.23 -5.32
N SER A 29 11.22 3.02 -4.13
CA SER A 29 12.01 2.85 -2.92
C SER A 29 12.75 1.51 -2.91
N SER A 30 13.99 1.54 -2.43
CA SER A 30 14.84 0.34 -2.30
C SER A 30 14.27 -0.68 -1.31
N GLY A 31 13.51 -0.24 -0.30
CA GLY A 31 12.82 -1.13 0.64
C GLY A 31 11.74 -1.98 -0.03
N PHE A 32 10.89 -1.34 -0.85
CA PHE A 32 9.84 -2.05 -1.58
C PHE A 32 10.39 -3.01 -2.63
N GLN A 33 11.45 -2.63 -3.35
CA GLN A 33 12.07 -3.50 -4.35
C GLN A 33 12.64 -4.79 -3.73
N ARG A 34 13.28 -4.68 -2.56
CA ARG A 34 13.79 -5.85 -1.81
C ARG A 34 12.66 -6.74 -1.32
N TRP A 35 11.66 -6.15 -0.67
CA TRP A 35 10.47 -6.88 -0.21
C TRP A 35 9.74 -7.57 -1.37
N GLN A 36 9.62 -6.91 -2.52
CA GLN A 36 9.00 -7.49 -3.71
C GLN A 36 9.76 -8.72 -4.22
N LEU A 37 11.10 -8.70 -4.20
CA LEU A 37 11.92 -9.87 -4.55
C LEU A 37 11.68 -11.03 -3.59
N GLU A 38 11.66 -10.76 -2.29
CA GLU A 38 11.39 -11.76 -1.25
C GLU A 38 10.00 -12.39 -1.42
N CYS A 39 8.95 -11.59 -1.61
CA CYS A 39 7.60 -12.11 -1.81
C CYS A 39 7.40 -12.77 -3.19
N SER A 40 8.17 -12.38 -4.21
CA SER A 40 8.16 -13.06 -5.52
C SER A 40 8.74 -14.46 -5.42
N LEU A 41 9.78 -14.65 -4.59
CA LEU A 41 10.40 -15.93 -4.30
C LEU A 41 9.42 -16.89 -3.61
N HIS A 42 8.59 -16.36 -2.70
CA HIS A 42 7.52 -17.09 -2.03
C HIS A 42 6.24 -17.28 -2.88
N GLN A 43 6.27 -16.91 -4.18
CA GLN A 43 5.13 -16.90 -5.11
C GLN A 43 3.90 -16.14 -4.58
N THR A 44 4.04 -15.37 -3.50
CA THR A 44 2.92 -14.77 -2.79
C THR A 44 2.38 -13.56 -3.53
N LEU A 45 3.13 -13.01 -4.50
CA LEU A 45 2.72 -11.88 -5.35
C LEU A 45 2.22 -12.28 -6.74
N GLN A 46 2.23 -13.57 -7.07
CA GLN A 46 1.71 -14.08 -8.35
C GLN A 46 0.23 -13.69 -8.47
N GLY A 47 -0.13 -12.95 -9.53
CA GLY A 47 -1.51 -12.48 -9.77
C GLY A 47 -1.96 -11.23 -8.99
N MET A 48 -1.15 -10.70 -8.07
CA MET A 48 -1.51 -9.47 -7.33
C MET A 48 -1.16 -8.20 -8.13
N SER A 49 -2.11 -7.25 -8.18
CA SER A 49 -1.87 -5.94 -8.77
C SER A 49 -0.87 -5.11 -7.95
N LEU A 50 -0.23 -4.14 -8.61
CA LEU A 50 0.73 -3.24 -7.97
C LEU A 50 0.15 -2.57 -6.71
N GLU A 51 -1.11 -2.16 -6.78
CA GLU A 51 -1.81 -1.56 -5.65
C GLU A 51 -1.90 -2.50 -4.45
N HIS A 52 -2.24 -3.77 -4.66
CA HIS A 52 -2.29 -4.75 -3.58
C HIS A 52 -0.91 -4.99 -2.96
N ARG A 53 0.14 -5.02 -3.78
CA ARG A 53 1.52 -5.15 -3.31
C ARG A 53 1.92 -3.97 -2.44
N VAL A 54 1.63 -2.75 -2.88
CA VAL A 54 1.92 -1.52 -2.11
C VAL A 54 1.16 -1.51 -0.79
N ARG A 55 -0.13 -1.85 -0.79
CA ARG A 55 -0.95 -1.91 0.44
C ARG A 55 -0.42 -2.95 1.42
N ARG A 56 0.01 -4.12 0.92
CA ARG A 56 0.60 -5.17 1.76
C ARG A 56 1.93 -4.72 2.37
N TYR A 57 2.82 -4.16 1.56
CA TYR A 57 4.10 -3.63 2.05
C TYR A 57 3.90 -2.58 3.14
N LEU A 58 2.98 -1.63 2.94
CA LEU A 58 2.62 -0.62 3.94
C LEU A 58 2.10 -1.25 5.24
N ARG A 59 1.23 -2.24 5.12
CA ARG A 59 0.69 -2.96 6.27
C ARG A 59 1.80 -3.64 7.06
N GLU A 60 2.66 -4.40 6.39
CA GLU A 60 3.76 -5.10 7.06
C GLU A 60 4.76 -4.11 7.67
N THR A 61 5.13 -3.04 6.99
CA THR A 61 6.05 -2.02 7.56
C THR A 61 5.44 -1.28 8.75
N LEU A 62 4.13 -1.04 8.77
CA LEU A 62 3.44 -0.45 9.92
C LEU A 62 3.35 -1.42 11.10
N GLU A 63 3.14 -2.72 10.84
CA GLU A 63 3.15 -3.78 11.87
C GLU A 63 4.54 -3.92 12.52
N THR A 64 5.62 -3.75 11.76
CA THR A 64 6.99 -3.80 12.31
C THR A 64 7.36 -2.58 13.17
N LEU A 65 6.71 -1.44 12.98
CA LEU A 65 6.99 -0.19 13.70
C LEU A 65 6.10 0.05 14.94
N SER A 66 5.15 -0.85 15.22
CA SER A 66 4.18 -0.71 16.32
C SER A 66 4.56 -1.47 17.61
N TYR A 67 5.85 -1.84 17.74
CA TYR A 67 6.46 -2.39 18.95
C TYR A 67 7.23 -1.32 19.72
#